data_AF-A0AAW6TX03-F1
#
_entry.id   AF-A0AAW6TX03-F1
#
_cell.length_a   1.000
_cell.length_b   1.000
_cell.length_c   1.000
_cell.angle_alpha   90.00
_cell.angle_beta   90.00
_cell.angle_gamma   90.00
#
_symmetry.space_group_name_H-M   'P 1'
#
loop_
_entity.id
_entity.type
_entity.pdbx_description
1 polymer ?
#
loop_
_entity_poly.entity_id
_entity_poly.type
_entity_poly.pdbx_seq_one_letter_code
_entity_poly.pdbx_strand_id
1 'polypeptide(L)'
;MRIMAVMCLCCVCSMDSDVEHDPETDALDIGKETGVTIELTKLEMTDSFLDVVYKISNSSDHDIWVCSEISSVPFEVFLACDMQTLLIRKRLDIPSDVVWRTPPAAGTYICLSPGGEQIESLRTSLPVTPRFFYAAADTRVEKTVGRVAVEVGFYDHDLPALIRSIFEVADKFDLDARYLHPDIQKLYFRGLSVRRALVEFDLLNIDPYGEGRVRIDYSYQALTGEKVLRMEITGVAIPYAGRIEKRVAPNFPLIVE
;
A
#
# COMPACT_ATOMS: atom_id res chain seq x y z
N MET A 1 -25.57 -15.97 37.82
CA MET A 1 -26.79 -15.37 37.26
C MET A 1 -26.80 -13.88 37.55
N ARG A 2 -26.33 -13.08 36.59
CA ARG A 2 -26.70 -11.67 36.31
C ARG A 2 -26.11 -11.35 34.92
N ILE A 3 -26.94 -11.63 33.92
CA ILE A 3 -26.80 -11.23 32.51
C ILE A 3 -27.68 -9.97 32.35
N MET A 4 -27.36 -9.12 31.37
CA MET A 4 -27.99 -7.84 30.96
C MET A 4 -27.24 -6.60 31.48
N ALA A 5 -26.95 -5.58 30.69
CA ALA A 5 -27.24 -5.30 29.28
C ALA A 5 -26.46 -4.03 28.92
N VAL A 6 -25.81 -3.97 27.76
CA VAL A 6 -25.76 -2.79 26.89
C VAL A 6 -25.47 -3.27 25.46
N MET A 7 -26.51 -3.55 24.68
CA MET A 7 -26.44 -3.43 23.23
C MET A 7 -27.40 -2.29 22.88
N CYS A 8 -26.85 -1.10 22.68
CA CYS A 8 -27.62 0.03 22.18
C CYS A 8 -27.60 -0.03 20.65
N LEU A 9 -28.75 -0.41 20.13
CA LEU A 9 -29.16 -0.50 18.75
C LEU A 9 -29.27 0.93 18.18
N CYS A 10 -28.36 1.33 17.30
CA CYS A 10 -28.54 2.51 16.44
C CYS A 10 -28.78 2.05 15.00
N CYS A 11 -30.00 1.60 14.73
CA CYS A 11 -30.54 1.55 13.37
C CYS A 11 -31.13 2.94 13.06
N VAL A 12 -30.38 3.76 12.32
CA VAL A 12 -30.97 4.88 11.58
C VAL A 12 -30.92 4.50 10.11
N CYS A 13 -32.10 4.21 9.56
CA CYS A 13 -32.31 4.07 8.13
C CYS A 13 -32.18 5.45 7.48
N SER A 14 -31.18 5.64 6.63
CA SER A 14 -31.15 6.74 5.66
C SER A 14 -31.40 6.16 4.29
N MET A 15 -32.42 6.69 3.64
CA MET A 15 -32.90 6.30 2.32
C MET A 15 -31.88 6.71 1.24
N ASP A 16 -31.82 5.87 0.21
CA ASP A 16 -31.04 6.04 -1.00
C ASP A 16 -31.21 7.41 -1.65
N SER A 17 -30.07 8.01 -1.99
CA SER A 17 -29.94 8.83 -3.18
C SER A 17 -28.74 8.28 -3.95
N ASP A 18 -29.02 7.44 -4.95
CA ASP A 18 -28.06 7.00 -5.96
C ASP A 18 -27.55 8.23 -6.72
N VAL A 19 -26.43 8.77 -6.24
CA VAL A 19 -25.53 9.56 -7.06
C VAL A 19 -24.38 8.61 -7.38
N GLU A 20 -24.29 8.19 -8.65
CA GLU A 20 -23.09 7.60 -9.22
C GLU A 20 -21.95 8.61 -9.00
N HIS A 21 -21.23 8.42 -7.90
CA HIS A 21 -19.99 9.12 -7.63
C HIS A 21 -18.90 8.34 -8.35
N ASP A 22 -18.51 8.84 -9.52
CA ASP A 22 -17.32 8.39 -10.22
C ASP A 22 -16.10 8.68 -9.32
N PRO A 23 -15.41 7.67 -8.75
CA PRO A 23 -14.32 7.90 -7.81
C PRO A 23 -13.01 8.27 -8.51
N GLU A 24 -13.03 8.43 -9.83
CA GLU A 24 -11.90 8.96 -10.60
C GLU A 24 -12.03 10.48 -10.70
N THR A 25 -11.57 11.24 -9.70
CA THR A 25 -10.82 12.52 -9.81
C THR A 25 -10.74 13.19 -8.42
N ASP A 26 -10.27 12.50 -7.38
CA ASP A 26 -9.81 13.15 -6.14
C ASP A 26 -8.70 12.31 -5.51
N ALA A 27 -7.66 12.02 -6.30
CA ALA A 27 -6.34 11.82 -5.72
C ALA A 27 -5.87 13.20 -5.24
N LEU A 28 -6.38 13.63 -4.08
CA LEU A 28 -5.78 14.73 -3.34
C LEU A 28 -4.29 14.45 -3.25
N ASP A 29 -3.48 15.46 -3.54
CA ASP A 29 -2.02 15.43 -3.39
C ASP A 29 -1.71 15.41 -1.88
N ILE A 30 -2.02 14.29 -1.23
CA ILE A 30 -1.89 14.04 0.22
C ILE A 30 -0.46 14.32 0.66
N GLY A 31 0.52 14.10 -0.23
CA GLY A 31 1.92 14.41 0.02
C GLY A 31 2.16 15.90 0.29
N LYS A 32 1.46 16.80 -0.40
CA LYS A 32 1.62 18.23 -0.20
C LYS A 32 1.11 18.72 1.15
N GLU A 33 0.08 18.07 1.68
CA GLU A 33 -0.47 18.40 3.02
C GLU A 33 0.42 17.88 4.15
N THR A 34 1.11 16.75 3.96
CA THR A 34 2.04 16.18 4.95
C THR A 34 3.44 16.77 4.87
N GLY A 35 3.76 17.54 3.81
CA GLY A 35 5.12 18.00 3.55
C GLY A 35 6.02 16.89 3.01
N VAL A 36 5.47 15.86 2.36
CA VAL A 36 6.23 14.77 1.74
C VAL A 36 5.96 14.76 0.25
N THR A 37 6.97 14.91 -0.59
CA THR A 37 6.77 15.03 -2.04
C THR A 37 7.44 13.89 -2.81
N ILE A 38 6.93 13.62 -4.01
CA ILE A 38 7.57 12.77 -5.02
C ILE A 38 7.67 13.54 -6.33
N GLU A 39 8.86 13.56 -6.92
CA GLU A 39 9.16 14.36 -8.11
C GLU A 39 9.95 13.56 -9.14
N LEU A 40 9.57 13.65 -10.41
CA LEU A 40 10.32 13.04 -11.51
C LEU A 40 11.63 13.81 -11.73
N THR A 41 12.75 13.10 -11.63
CA THR A 41 14.09 13.65 -11.88
C THR A 41 14.55 13.35 -13.30
N LYS A 42 14.30 12.14 -13.80
CA LYS A 42 14.70 11.70 -15.14
C LYS A 42 13.75 10.64 -15.66
N LEU A 43 13.43 10.73 -16.95
CA LEU A 43 12.77 9.68 -17.71
C LEU A 43 13.66 9.30 -18.89
N GLU A 44 14.02 8.02 -18.99
CA GLU A 44 14.75 7.49 -20.13
C GLU A 44 13.99 6.30 -20.72
N MET A 45 13.74 6.36 -22.03
CA MET A 45 13.07 5.30 -22.77
C MET A 45 13.90 4.97 -24.01
N THR A 46 14.23 3.69 -24.16
CA THR A 46 14.89 3.15 -25.35
C THR A 46 13.99 2.10 -25.98
N ASP A 47 14.45 1.43 -27.03
CA ASP A 47 13.71 0.31 -27.63
C ASP A 47 13.63 -0.93 -26.69
N SER A 48 14.43 -0.96 -25.62
CA SER A 48 14.61 -2.16 -24.79
C SER A 48 14.25 -1.97 -23.31
N PHE A 49 14.20 -0.73 -22.82
CA PHE A 49 13.85 -0.46 -21.43
C PHE A 49 13.21 0.91 -21.23
N LEU A 50 12.46 1.00 -20.14
CA LEU A 50 11.98 2.20 -19.50
C LEU A 50 12.73 2.35 -18.17
N ASP A 51 13.31 3.51 -17.92
CA ASP A 51 13.95 3.90 -16.66
C ASP A 51 13.32 5.20 -16.14
N VAL A 52 12.82 5.14 -14.91
CA VAL A 52 12.17 6.26 -14.22
C VAL A 52 12.97 6.56 -12.96
N VAL A 53 13.56 7.75 -12.89
CA VAL A 53 14.29 8.24 -11.72
C VAL A 53 13.47 9.34 -11.07
N TYR A 54 13.20 9.20 -9.77
CA TYR A 54 12.46 10.18 -8.99
C TYR A 54 13.14 10.47 -7.66
N LYS A 55 12.73 11.58 -7.06
CA LYS A 55 13.15 12.02 -5.73
C LYS A 55 11.95 12.03 -4.79
N ILE A 56 12.12 11.51 -3.59
CA ILE A 56 11.21 11.68 -2.47
C ILE A 56 11.87 12.62 -1.47
N SER A 57 11.14 13.63 -1.00
CA SER A 57 11.64 14.62 -0.05
C SER A 57 10.70 14.71 1.16
N ASN A 58 11.27 14.77 2.37
CA ASN A 58 10.53 15.00 3.61
C ASN A 58 10.79 16.44 4.10
N SER A 59 9.84 17.34 3.89
CA SER A 59 9.85 18.69 4.47
C SER A 59 8.94 18.85 5.70
N SER A 60 8.46 17.74 6.26
CA SER A 60 7.77 17.74 7.56
C SER A 60 8.75 17.95 8.71
N ASP A 61 8.23 18.08 9.93
CA ASP A 61 8.99 18.26 11.17
C ASP A 61 9.30 16.95 11.92
N HIS A 62 8.95 15.81 11.32
CA HIS A 62 9.15 14.48 11.92
C HIS A 62 9.64 13.46 10.90
N ASP A 63 10.07 12.29 11.39
CA ASP A 63 10.51 11.18 10.56
C ASP A 63 9.32 10.54 9.82
N ILE A 64 9.53 10.18 8.55
CA ILE A 64 8.59 9.37 7.78
C ILE A 64 9.22 8.03 7.39
N TRP A 65 8.40 7.03 7.12
CA TRP A 65 8.87 5.70 6.70
C TRP A 65 8.38 5.39 5.29
N VAL A 66 9.29 5.35 4.33
CA VAL A 66 8.98 5.21 2.89
C VAL A 66 9.26 3.79 2.40
N CYS A 67 8.31 3.19 1.70
CA CYS A 67 8.45 1.85 1.14
C CYS A 67 9.51 1.82 0.04
N SER A 68 10.64 1.19 0.32
CA SER A 68 11.77 1.08 -0.60
C SER A 68 11.78 -0.24 -1.39
N GLU A 69 11.22 -1.33 -0.87
CA GLU A 69 11.23 -2.63 -1.57
C GLU A 69 9.98 -3.47 -1.22
N ILE A 70 9.49 -4.31 -2.15
CA ILE A 70 8.43 -5.30 -1.88
C ILE A 70 8.93 -6.71 -2.22
N SER A 71 9.32 -7.47 -1.20
CA SER A 71 9.65 -8.89 -1.30
C SER A 71 10.81 -9.12 -2.26
N SER A 72 10.75 -10.17 -3.09
CA SER A 72 11.80 -10.53 -4.04
C SER A 72 11.83 -9.69 -5.32
N VAL A 73 10.95 -8.69 -5.46
CA VAL A 73 10.95 -7.78 -6.63
C VAL A 73 11.01 -6.33 -6.15
N PRO A 74 11.66 -5.44 -6.90
CA PRO A 74 11.81 -4.06 -6.44
C PRO A 74 10.50 -3.24 -6.48
N PHE A 75 9.52 -3.65 -7.30
CA PHE A 75 8.23 -2.99 -7.48
C PHE A 75 7.24 -3.88 -8.25
N GLU A 76 5.94 -3.57 -8.13
CA GLU A 76 4.92 -4.08 -9.04
C GLU A 76 4.82 -3.20 -10.28
N VAL A 77 4.48 -3.77 -11.44
CA VAL A 77 4.19 -3.05 -12.67
C VAL A 77 3.07 -3.74 -13.44
N PHE A 78 2.06 -2.99 -13.87
CA PHE A 78 0.92 -3.52 -14.63
C PHE A 78 0.10 -2.42 -15.31
N LEU A 79 -0.83 -2.84 -16.17
CA LEU A 79 -1.76 -1.94 -16.84
C LEU A 79 -2.97 -1.68 -15.93
N ALA A 80 -3.23 -0.39 -15.64
CA ALA A 80 -4.39 0.04 -14.86
C ALA A 80 -5.71 -0.17 -15.64
N CYS A 81 -6.83 -0.13 -14.92
CA CYS A 81 -8.17 -0.37 -15.49
C CYS A 81 -8.60 0.68 -16.53
N ASP A 82 -8.03 1.88 -16.51
CA ASP A 82 -8.23 2.91 -17.53
C ASP A 82 -7.66 2.50 -18.91
N MET A 83 -6.90 1.40 -18.95
CA MET A 83 -6.20 0.87 -20.10
C MET A 83 -5.16 1.83 -20.71
N GLN A 84 -4.87 2.97 -20.09
CA GLN A 84 -3.98 4.00 -20.63
C GLN A 84 -2.76 4.25 -19.75
N THR A 85 -2.80 3.77 -18.51
CA THR A 85 -1.76 4.02 -17.52
C THR A 85 -1.00 2.74 -17.17
N LEU A 86 0.32 2.77 -17.35
CA LEU A 86 1.22 1.82 -16.72
C LEU A 86 1.40 2.23 -15.25
N LEU A 87 0.85 1.45 -14.33
CA LEU A 87 1.03 1.68 -12.91
C LEU A 87 2.28 0.93 -12.43
N ILE A 88 3.20 1.65 -11.80
CA ILE A 88 4.36 1.10 -11.10
C ILE A 88 4.18 1.39 -9.61
N ARG A 89 4.19 0.35 -8.77
CA ARG A 89 3.72 0.46 -7.38
C ARG A 89 4.70 -0.15 -6.38
N LYS A 90 4.98 0.59 -5.30
CA LYS A 90 5.83 0.23 -4.15
C LYS A 90 5.12 0.55 -2.84
N ARG A 91 4.16 -0.28 -2.42
CA ARG A 91 3.42 -0.13 -1.17
C ARG A 91 2.83 -1.46 -0.71
N LEU A 92 2.41 -1.57 0.54
CA LEU A 92 1.82 -2.80 1.08
C LEU A 92 0.33 -2.72 1.40
N ASP A 93 -0.26 -1.54 1.58
CA ASP A 93 -1.69 -1.42 1.86
C ASP A 93 -2.52 -1.50 0.57
N ILE A 94 -2.52 -2.70 -0.03
CA ILE A 94 -3.20 -3.00 -1.28
C ILE A 94 -4.25 -4.10 -1.02
N PRO A 95 -5.49 -3.96 -1.51
CA PRO A 95 -6.46 -5.05 -1.52
C PRO A 95 -5.96 -6.24 -2.33
N SER A 96 -6.08 -7.45 -1.78
CA SER A 96 -5.76 -8.68 -2.52
C SER A 96 -6.75 -9.79 -2.25
N ASP A 97 -7.23 -10.41 -3.33
CA ASP A 97 -8.01 -11.66 -3.35
C ASP A 97 -7.11 -12.86 -3.67
N VAL A 98 -5.80 -12.65 -3.82
CA VAL A 98 -4.84 -13.70 -4.18
C VAL A 98 -4.53 -14.56 -2.95
N VAL A 99 -5.20 -15.70 -2.91
CA VAL A 99 -5.18 -16.71 -1.84
C VAL A 99 -3.81 -17.40 -1.71
N TRP A 100 -3.13 -17.17 -0.57
CA TRP A 100 -2.42 -18.13 0.29
C TRP A 100 -1.36 -19.11 -0.28
N ARG A 101 -0.95 -19.03 -1.56
CA ARG A 101 0.04 -19.98 -2.14
C ARG A 101 1.50 -19.55 -2.05
N THR A 102 1.76 -18.29 -1.73
CA THR A 102 3.10 -17.72 -1.58
C THR A 102 3.17 -17.01 -0.23
N PRO A 103 4.31 -17.01 0.47
CA PRO A 103 4.46 -16.21 1.69
C PRO A 103 4.03 -14.76 1.43
N PRO A 104 3.38 -14.09 2.40
CA PRO A 104 3.00 -12.69 2.27
C PRO A 104 4.24 -11.90 1.85
N ALA A 105 4.11 -11.09 0.80
CA ALA A 105 5.24 -10.28 0.36
C ALA A 105 5.58 -9.28 1.46
N ALA A 106 6.86 -9.26 1.86
CA ALA A 106 7.34 -8.35 2.89
C ALA A 106 7.76 -7.03 2.26
N GLY A 107 7.37 -5.91 2.84
CA GLY A 107 7.84 -4.59 2.46
C GLY A 107 8.99 -4.15 3.34
N THR A 108 9.94 -3.44 2.75
CA THR A 108 11.01 -2.75 3.48
C THR A 108 10.77 -1.26 3.41
N TYR A 109 10.67 -0.61 4.55
CA TYR A 109 10.52 0.82 4.71
C TYR A 109 11.82 1.41 5.23
N ILE A 110 12.18 2.59 4.75
CA ILE A 110 13.33 3.32 5.26
C ILE A 110 12.88 4.64 5.89
N CYS A 111 13.58 5.04 6.94
CA CYS A 111 13.35 6.30 7.61
C CYS A 111 13.94 7.45 6.80
N LEU A 112 13.13 8.48 6.53
CA LEU A 112 13.59 9.77 6.04
C LEU A 112 13.32 10.82 7.10
N SER A 113 14.39 11.35 7.68
CA SER A 113 14.30 12.43 8.67
C SER A 113 13.88 13.77 8.07
N PRO A 114 13.49 14.76 8.89
CA PRO A 114 13.19 16.11 8.44
C PRO A 114 14.30 16.70 7.57
N GLY A 115 13.93 17.22 6.40
CA GLY A 115 14.85 17.73 5.37
C GLY A 115 15.57 16.63 4.56
N GLY A 116 15.29 15.35 4.85
CA GLY A 116 15.86 14.21 4.15
C GLY A 116 15.32 14.07 2.74
N GLU A 117 16.17 13.55 1.85
CA GLU A 117 15.83 13.26 0.46
C GLU A 117 16.32 11.87 0.08
N GLN A 118 15.57 11.22 -0.81
CA GLN A 118 15.94 9.93 -1.38
C GLN A 118 15.72 9.95 -2.88
N ILE A 119 16.74 9.54 -3.65
CA ILE A 119 16.62 9.35 -5.10
C ILE A 119 16.54 7.85 -5.37
N GLU A 120 15.52 7.43 -6.12
CA GLU A 120 15.33 6.06 -6.55
C GLU A 120 15.22 5.96 -8.08
N SER A 121 15.53 4.78 -8.62
CA SER A 121 15.41 4.45 -10.04
C SER A 121 14.63 3.14 -10.19
N LEU A 122 13.68 3.12 -11.12
CA LEU A 122 12.88 1.96 -11.48
C LEU A 122 13.11 1.65 -12.95
N ARG A 123 13.62 0.45 -13.22
CA ARG A 123 13.92 0.00 -14.58
C ARG A 123 13.15 -1.25 -14.95
N THR A 124 12.46 -1.21 -16.08
CA THR A 124 11.72 -2.35 -16.64
C THR A 124 12.04 -2.54 -18.12
N SER A 125 12.00 -3.79 -18.60
CA SER A 125 12.22 -4.14 -20.01
C SER A 125 11.00 -3.79 -20.87
N LEU A 126 11.23 -3.52 -22.16
CA LEU A 126 10.18 -3.34 -23.16
C LEU A 126 10.09 -4.57 -24.09
N PRO A 127 8.87 -5.01 -24.49
CA PRO A 127 7.58 -4.55 -23.98
C PRO A 127 7.42 -4.87 -22.49
N VAL A 128 6.74 -3.98 -21.76
CA VAL A 128 6.51 -4.16 -20.33
C VAL A 128 5.63 -5.39 -20.14
N THR A 129 6.14 -6.35 -19.37
CA THR A 129 5.39 -7.51 -18.90
C THR A 129 5.01 -7.27 -17.44
N PRO A 130 3.78 -7.62 -17.05
CA PRO A 130 3.33 -7.36 -15.69
C PRO A 130 4.11 -8.18 -14.67
N ARG A 131 4.36 -7.56 -13.53
CA ARG A 131 4.90 -8.21 -12.33
C ARG A 131 4.08 -7.69 -11.15
N PHE A 132 3.30 -8.54 -10.53
CA PHE A 132 2.50 -8.18 -9.36
C PHE A 132 2.27 -9.40 -8.47
N PHE A 133 2.13 -9.14 -7.17
CA PHE A 133 1.77 -10.12 -6.16
C PHE A 133 0.28 -10.03 -5.80
N TYR A 134 -0.25 -8.81 -5.76
CA TYR A 134 -1.55 -8.55 -5.13
C TYR A 134 -2.71 -8.40 -6.11
N ALA A 135 -2.43 -7.99 -7.34
CA ALA A 135 -3.43 -7.87 -8.40
C ALA A 135 -3.86 -9.26 -8.90
N ALA A 136 -5.17 -9.43 -9.11
CA ALA A 136 -5.66 -10.55 -9.90
C ALA A 136 -5.52 -10.22 -11.39
N ALA A 137 -5.09 -11.20 -12.18
CA ALA A 137 -4.97 -11.07 -13.62
C ALA A 137 -6.31 -11.39 -14.30
N ASP A 138 -6.76 -10.53 -15.19
CA ASP A 138 -7.94 -10.80 -16.02
C ASP A 138 -7.56 -11.21 -17.46
N THR A 139 -7.47 -10.24 -18.36
CA THR A 139 -7.34 -10.45 -19.81
C THR A 139 -5.94 -10.10 -20.32
N ARG A 140 -5.41 -10.89 -21.27
CA ARG A 140 -4.14 -10.58 -21.95
C ARG A 140 -4.36 -9.51 -23.03
N VAL A 141 -3.54 -8.46 -23.00
CA VAL A 141 -3.58 -7.31 -23.90
C VAL A 141 -2.17 -6.99 -24.39
N GLU A 142 -2.08 -6.58 -25.65
CA GLU A 142 -0.89 -6.01 -26.25
C GLU A 142 -1.26 -4.62 -26.79
N LYS A 143 -0.66 -3.57 -26.24
CA LYS A 143 -0.94 -2.19 -26.63
C LYS A 143 0.17 -1.24 -26.25
N THR A 144 0.15 -0.05 -26.86
CA THR A 144 0.94 1.08 -26.40
C THR A 144 0.13 1.91 -25.41
N VAL A 145 0.73 2.27 -24.28
CA VAL A 145 0.11 3.09 -23.24
C VAL A 145 0.71 4.49 -23.20
N GLY A 146 -0.13 5.47 -22.87
CA GLY A 146 0.17 6.91 -22.98
C GLY A 146 0.62 7.58 -21.68
N ARG A 147 0.50 6.86 -20.56
CA ARG A 147 0.75 7.38 -19.21
C ARG A 147 1.54 6.38 -18.37
N VAL A 148 2.34 6.91 -17.44
CA VAL A 148 2.94 6.15 -16.33
C VAL A 148 2.50 6.82 -15.04
N ALA A 149 2.07 6.02 -14.08
CA ALA A 149 1.90 6.46 -12.70
C ALA A 149 2.87 5.69 -11.82
N VAL A 150 3.55 6.39 -10.92
CA VAL A 150 4.39 5.78 -9.89
C VAL A 150 3.75 6.04 -8.53
N GLU A 151 3.52 4.96 -7.78
CA GLU A 151 2.97 5.00 -6.42
C GLU A 151 3.98 4.44 -5.42
N VAL A 152 4.26 5.22 -4.38
CA VAL A 152 5.11 4.80 -3.25
C VAL A 152 4.35 4.99 -1.95
N GLY A 153 4.23 3.91 -1.18
CA GLY A 153 3.59 3.92 0.13
C GLY A 153 4.51 4.51 1.19
N PHE A 154 3.96 5.29 2.11
CA PHE A 154 4.71 5.79 3.26
C PHE A 154 3.84 5.86 4.51
N TYR A 155 4.47 5.78 5.66
CA TYR A 155 3.83 6.09 6.94
C TYR A 155 4.34 7.44 7.43
N ASP A 156 3.37 8.28 7.77
CA ASP A 156 3.57 9.57 8.43
C ASP A 156 3.74 9.28 9.93
N HIS A 157 4.86 9.67 10.52
CA HIS A 157 5.30 9.32 11.89
C HIS A 157 5.92 7.91 12.09
N ASP A 158 6.26 7.61 13.35
CA ASP A 158 7.04 6.45 13.79
C ASP A 158 6.30 5.11 13.56
N LEU A 159 6.63 4.44 12.44
CA LEU A 159 6.11 3.14 12.07
C LEU A 159 6.45 2.03 13.09
N PRO A 160 7.71 1.86 13.57
CA PRO A 160 8.00 0.91 14.64
C PRO A 160 7.14 1.11 15.90
N ALA A 161 6.98 2.35 16.36
CA ALA A 161 6.19 2.66 17.54
C ALA A 161 4.70 2.38 17.30
N LEU A 162 4.17 2.72 16.12
CA LEU A 162 2.79 2.39 15.72
C LEU A 162 2.55 0.88 15.84
N ILE A 163 3.39 0.05 15.23
CA ILE A 163 3.24 -1.41 15.25
C ILE A 163 3.33 -1.96 16.68
N ARG A 164 4.30 -1.51 17.47
CA ARG A 164 4.45 -1.95 18.87
C ARG A 164 3.27 -1.54 19.73
N SER A 165 2.69 -0.36 19.52
CA SER A 165 1.49 0.07 20.24
C SER A 165 0.28 -0.82 19.93
N ILE A 166 0.14 -1.25 18.67
CA ILE A 166 -0.89 -2.21 18.26
C ILE A 166 -0.65 -3.56 18.94
N PHE A 167 0.59 -4.02 19.03
CA PHE A 167 0.93 -5.27 19.71
C PHE A 167 0.62 -5.20 21.20
N GLU A 168 0.97 -4.11 21.87
CA GLU A 168 0.70 -3.93 23.31
C GLU A 168 -0.81 -4.01 23.61
N VAL A 169 -1.65 -3.44 22.74
CA VAL A 169 -3.10 -3.53 22.87
C VAL A 169 -3.59 -4.95 22.54
N ALA A 170 -3.11 -5.55 21.45
CA ALA A 170 -3.50 -6.89 21.01
C ALA A 170 -3.18 -7.96 22.06
N ASP A 171 -2.01 -7.91 22.68
CA ASP A 171 -1.54 -8.89 23.66
C ASP A 171 -2.31 -8.80 25.00
N LYS A 172 -3.06 -7.72 25.25
CA LYS A 172 -3.99 -7.61 26.40
C LYS A 172 -5.26 -8.43 26.21
N PHE A 173 -5.60 -8.80 24.97
CA PHE A 173 -6.73 -9.66 24.70
C PHE A 173 -6.26 -11.11 24.71
N ASP A 174 -6.71 -11.89 25.70
CA ASP A 174 -6.58 -13.36 25.73
C ASP A 174 -7.56 -14.02 24.73
N LEU A 175 -7.60 -13.47 23.51
CA LEU A 175 -8.45 -13.91 22.42
C LEU A 175 -7.55 -14.40 21.30
N ASP A 176 -7.57 -15.70 21.08
CA ASP A 176 -6.95 -16.27 19.91
C ASP A 176 -7.82 -15.96 18.68
N ALA A 177 -7.28 -15.13 17.80
CA ALA A 177 -7.92 -14.69 16.56
C ALA A 177 -8.44 -15.85 15.69
N ARG A 178 -7.92 -17.08 15.85
CA ARG A 178 -8.40 -18.28 15.14
C ARG A 178 -9.83 -18.66 15.50
N TYR A 179 -10.34 -18.24 16.65
CA TYR A 179 -11.72 -18.54 17.08
C TYR A 179 -12.72 -17.43 16.75
N LEU A 180 -12.26 -16.29 16.21
CA LEU A 180 -13.15 -15.22 15.77
C LEU A 180 -13.60 -15.47 14.34
N HIS A 181 -14.86 -15.14 14.06
CA HIS A 181 -15.33 -15.09 12.68
C HIS A 181 -14.51 -14.04 11.91
N PRO A 182 -14.05 -14.33 10.67
CA PRO A 182 -13.22 -13.40 9.91
C PRO A 182 -13.80 -11.98 9.80
N ASP A 183 -15.12 -11.85 9.63
CA ASP A 183 -15.78 -10.54 9.55
C ASP A 183 -15.75 -9.78 10.87
N ILE A 184 -15.90 -10.47 12.00
CA ILE A 184 -15.81 -9.86 13.34
C ILE A 184 -14.37 -9.42 13.60
N GLN A 185 -13.40 -10.28 13.24
CA GLN A 185 -11.99 -9.96 13.36
C GLN A 185 -11.62 -8.74 12.52
N LYS A 186 -12.14 -8.67 11.30
CA LYS A 186 -11.92 -7.54 10.38
C LYS A 186 -12.52 -6.24 10.91
N LEU A 187 -13.75 -6.29 11.41
CA LEU A 187 -14.49 -5.10 11.79
C LEU A 187 -14.06 -4.53 13.16
N TYR A 188 -13.78 -5.40 14.13
CA TYR A 188 -13.58 -4.97 15.53
C TYR A 188 -12.20 -5.26 16.11
N PHE A 189 -11.47 -6.23 15.54
CA PHE A 189 -10.21 -6.72 16.12
C PHE A 189 -9.05 -6.67 15.12
N ARG A 190 -8.96 -5.58 14.36
CA ARG A 190 -7.92 -5.36 13.35
C ARG A 190 -6.50 -5.49 13.94
N GLY A 191 -6.29 -5.03 15.18
CA GLY A 191 -5.01 -5.18 15.89
C GLY A 191 -4.56 -6.64 16.10
N LEU A 192 -5.50 -7.58 16.33
CA LEU A 192 -5.17 -9.01 16.42
C LEU A 192 -4.68 -9.55 15.06
N SER A 193 -5.25 -9.06 13.96
CA SER A 193 -4.80 -9.40 12.60
C SER A 193 -3.38 -8.88 12.31
N VAL A 194 -3.09 -7.64 12.71
CA VAL A 194 -1.73 -7.05 12.60
C VAL A 194 -0.74 -7.87 13.42
N ARG A 195 -1.03 -8.13 14.70
CA ARG A 195 -0.18 -8.91 15.60
C ARG A 195 0.13 -10.31 15.08
N ARG A 196 -0.86 -10.96 14.47
CA ARG A 196 -0.71 -12.28 13.85
C ARG A 196 0.12 -12.23 12.56
N ALA A 197 -0.13 -11.24 11.71
CA ALA A 197 0.60 -11.10 10.44
C ALA A 197 2.07 -10.72 10.66
N LEU A 198 2.36 -9.96 11.70
CA LEU A 198 3.68 -9.42 12.01
C LEU A 198 4.32 -10.15 13.21
N VAL A 199 4.10 -11.46 13.34
CA VAL A 199 4.54 -12.21 14.54
C VAL A 199 6.06 -12.18 14.77
N GLU A 200 6.84 -12.06 13.70
CA GLU A 200 8.31 -11.98 13.73
C GLU A 200 8.85 -10.55 13.70
N PHE A 201 8.01 -9.52 13.89
CA PHE A 201 8.41 -8.12 13.71
C PHE A 201 9.66 -7.74 14.52
N ASP A 202 9.70 -8.02 15.81
CA ASP A 202 10.87 -7.67 16.65
C ASP A 202 12.11 -8.49 16.30
N LEU A 203 11.94 -9.71 15.78
CA LEU A 203 13.06 -10.55 15.32
C LEU A 203 13.67 -10.01 14.02
N LEU A 204 12.83 -9.52 13.11
CA LEU A 204 13.25 -8.94 11.82
C LEU A 204 13.76 -7.50 11.97
N ASN A 205 13.44 -6.82 13.06
CA ASN A 205 13.72 -5.41 13.30
C ASN A 205 14.36 -5.20 14.68
N ILE A 206 15.57 -5.76 14.87
CA ILE A 206 16.30 -5.69 16.14
C ILE A 206 16.66 -4.24 16.49
N ASP A 207 17.08 -3.45 15.50
CA ASP A 207 17.45 -2.04 15.67
C ASP A 207 16.93 -1.17 14.51
N PRO A 208 15.60 -0.92 14.42
CA PRO A 208 15.02 -0.22 13.28
C PRO A 208 15.45 1.25 13.23
N TYR A 209 15.79 1.84 14.37
CA TYR A 209 16.20 3.24 14.47
C TYR A 209 17.67 3.44 14.13
N GLY A 210 18.55 2.53 14.57
CA GLY A 210 19.97 2.56 14.21
C GLY A 210 20.21 2.23 12.74
N GLU A 211 19.45 1.30 12.17
CA GLU A 211 19.52 0.97 10.74
C GLU A 211 18.70 1.92 9.85
N GLY A 212 17.76 2.67 10.44
CA GLY A 212 16.82 3.50 9.69
C GLY A 212 15.95 2.68 8.73
N ARG A 213 15.65 1.43 9.08
CA ARG A 213 14.98 0.46 8.21
C ARG A 213 14.02 -0.43 9.00
N VAL A 214 12.86 -0.69 8.42
CA VAL A 214 11.85 -1.59 8.97
C VAL A 214 11.37 -2.56 7.91
N ARG A 215 11.33 -3.85 8.23
CA ARG A 215 10.71 -4.90 7.42
C ARG A 215 9.38 -5.31 8.03
N ILE A 216 8.31 -5.27 7.24
CA ILE A 216 6.98 -5.72 7.64
C ILE A 216 6.41 -6.69 6.61
N ASP A 217 5.82 -7.79 7.09
CA ASP A 217 5.07 -8.69 6.22
C ASP A 217 3.72 -8.07 5.83
N TYR A 218 3.19 -8.46 4.66
CA TYR A 218 1.87 -8.01 4.24
C TYR A 218 0.79 -8.44 5.26
N SER A 219 0.11 -7.44 5.81
CA SER A 219 -0.87 -7.60 6.87
C SER A 219 -2.29 -7.87 6.37
N TYR A 220 -2.46 -8.14 5.07
CA TYR A 220 -3.78 -8.26 4.43
C TYR A 220 -4.63 -7.00 4.58
N GLN A 221 -3.98 -5.83 4.56
CA GLN A 221 -4.55 -4.53 4.89
C GLN A 221 -5.01 -4.40 6.35
N ALA A 222 -4.51 -5.21 7.29
CA ALA A 222 -4.82 -5.01 8.69
C ALA A 222 -4.02 -3.84 9.32
N LEU A 223 -2.87 -3.47 8.78
CA LEU A 223 -2.16 -2.26 9.22
C LEU A 223 -2.70 -1.06 8.44
N THR A 224 -3.33 -0.09 9.12
CA THR A 224 -3.78 1.20 8.58
C THR A 224 -2.66 2.24 8.58
N GLY A 225 -2.86 3.30 7.80
CA GLY A 225 -2.11 4.55 7.94
C GLY A 225 -1.03 4.73 6.88
N GLU A 226 -0.89 3.77 5.98
CA GLU A 226 -0.06 3.95 4.79
C GLU A 226 -0.71 4.97 3.86
N LYS A 227 -0.04 6.12 3.71
CA LYS A 227 -0.35 7.15 2.72
C LYS A 227 0.37 6.83 1.41
N VAL A 228 -0.03 7.48 0.32
CA VAL A 228 0.53 7.23 -1.02
C VAL A 228 1.08 8.51 -1.61
N LEU A 229 2.35 8.47 -1.96
CA LEU A 229 2.95 9.43 -2.87
C LEU A 229 2.67 8.95 -4.30
N ARG A 230 2.15 9.85 -5.13
CA ARG A 230 1.85 9.55 -6.53
C ARG A 230 2.41 10.63 -7.44
N MET A 231 3.10 10.21 -8.49
CA MET A 231 3.44 11.07 -9.61
C MET A 231 2.94 10.47 -10.92
N GLU A 232 2.60 11.34 -11.87
CA GLU A 232 2.11 10.94 -13.19
C GLU A 232 2.96 11.55 -14.30
N ILE A 233 3.23 10.73 -15.32
CA ILE A 233 3.99 11.09 -16.51
C ILE A 233 3.08 10.84 -17.70
N THR A 234 2.81 11.88 -18.48
CA THR A 234 1.93 11.81 -19.65
C THR A 234 2.71 12.02 -20.95
N GLY A 235 2.13 11.64 -22.09
CA GLY A 235 2.74 11.85 -23.41
C GLY A 235 3.85 10.84 -23.76
N VAL A 236 3.85 9.68 -23.10
CA VAL A 236 4.77 8.56 -23.40
C VAL A 236 4.14 7.58 -24.38
N ALA A 237 4.96 6.68 -24.93
CA ALA A 237 4.49 5.61 -25.82
C ALA A 237 5.14 4.29 -25.41
N ILE A 238 4.60 3.64 -24.38
CA ILE A 238 5.20 2.44 -23.79
C ILE A 238 4.53 1.18 -24.33
N PRO A 239 5.25 0.28 -25.01
CA PRO A 239 4.70 -0.99 -25.41
C PRO A 239 4.48 -1.88 -24.18
N TYR A 240 3.27 -2.41 -24.04
CA TYR A 240 2.85 -3.30 -22.97
C TYR A 240 2.35 -4.62 -23.56
N ALA A 241 2.75 -5.74 -22.95
CA ALA A 241 2.32 -7.07 -23.34
C ALA A 241 2.05 -7.92 -22.09
N GLY A 242 0.77 -8.12 -21.74
CA GLY A 242 0.43 -8.90 -20.55
C GLY A 242 -1.00 -8.74 -20.04
N ARG A 243 -1.21 -9.05 -18.77
CA ARG A 243 -2.51 -9.09 -18.09
C ARG A 243 -2.84 -7.79 -17.37
N ILE A 244 -4.08 -7.33 -17.52
CA ILE A 244 -4.64 -6.17 -16.81
C ILE A 244 -4.90 -6.52 -15.33
N GLU A 245 -4.78 -5.54 -14.44
CA GLU A 245 -5.24 -5.65 -13.05
C GLU A 245 -6.77 -5.75 -12.98
N LYS A 246 -7.25 -6.75 -12.24
CA LYS A 246 -8.63 -6.82 -11.76
C LYS A 246 -8.74 -6.03 -10.46
N ARG A 247 -9.66 -5.08 -10.38
CA ARG A 247 -9.97 -4.39 -9.12
C ARG A 247 -10.47 -5.39 -8.08
N VAL A 248 -9.91 -5.29 -6.88
CA VAL A 248 -10.31 -6.08 -5.71
C VAL A 248 -10.84 -5.12 -4.65
N ALA A 249 -11.96 -5.48 -4.03
CA ALA A 249 -12.50 -4.72 -2.91
C ALA A 249 -11.57 -4.82 -1.69
N PRO A 250 -11.43 -3.76 -0.88
CA PRO A 250 -10.58 -3.79 0.30
C PRO A 250 -11.01 -4.89 1.28
N ASN A 251 -10.02 -5.51 1.92
CA ASN A 251 -10.25 -6.61 2.87
C ASN A 251 -10.90 -6.13 4.17
N PHE A 252 -10.73 -4.86 4.50
CA PHE A 252 -11.24 -4.17 5.68
C PHE A 252 -11.97 -2.90 5.22
N PRO A 253 -13.08 -2.47 5.86
CA PRO A 253 -13.72 -1.21 5.51
C PRO A 253 -12.74 -0.05 5.72
N LEU A 254 -12.76 0.92 4.80
CA LEU A 254 -12.01 2.16 4.97
C LEU A 254 -12.64 2.93 6.13
N ILE A 255 -11.85 3.19 7.17
CA ILE A 255 -12.24 4.11 8.23
C ILE A 255 -11.91 5.50 7.68
N VAL A 256 -12.94 6.27 7.34
CA VAL A 256 -12.77 7.69 7.00
C VAL A 256 -12.64 8.41 8.34
N GLU A 257 -11.43 8.84 8.68
CA GLU A 257 -11.15 9.70 9.83
C GLU A 257 -11.47 11.16 9.52
#